data_AF-A0A9J5ZKZ5-F1
#
_entry.id   AF-A0A9J5ZKZ5-F1
#
_cell.length_a   1.000
_cell.length_b   1.000
_cell.length_c   1.000
_cell.angle_alpha   90.00
_cell.angle_beta   90.00
_cell.angle_gamma   90.00
#
_symmetry.space_group_name_H-M   'P 1'
#
loop_
_entity.id
_entity.type
_entity.pdbx_description
1 polymer ?
#
loop_
_entity_poly.entity_id
_entity_poly.type
_entity_poly.pdbx_seq_one_letter_code
_entity_poly.pdbx_strand_id
1 'polypeptide(L)'
;MLYWIYHPVNKVPSFLSRKYPKAYRKKALELHPDKRPDDPNAHENFRKLKTSYDILKDEKNRKLFDKQRQRQESAAAAAERYDFVEKEELRLARIAAHYAQRMAGRKHKEAGRKLNHGRAQIRAMRYVNKVSRSISSGKTKKEADRILASYSKKKL
;
A
#
# COMPACT_ATOMS: atom_id res chain seq x y z
N MET A 1 -26.17 -1.28 31.13
CA MET A 1 -24.90 -0.88 31.77
C MET A 1 -24.07 -2.11 32.16
N LEU A 2 -23.71 -2.99 31.20
CA LEU A 2 -23.05 -4.29 31.44
C LEU A 2 -21.91 -4.51 30.43
N TYR A 3 -20.84 -3.71 30.51
CA TYR A 3 -19.73 -3.77 29.55
C TYR A 3 -18.37 -3.56 30.24
N TRP A 4 -17.95 -4.46 31.14
CA TRP A 4 -16.62 -4.36 31.78
C TRP A 4 -15.98 -5.71 32.12
N ILE A 5 -16.17 -6.72 31.25
CA ILE A 5 -15.46 -8.00 31.35
C ILE A 5 -15.13 -8.38 29.90
N TYR A 6 -13.86 -8.20 29.51
CA TYR A 6 -13.28 -8.43 28.17
C TYR A 6 -13.46 -7.31 27.14
N HIS A 7 -12.49 -6.39 27.12
CA HIS A 7 -11.85 -5.93 25.88
C HIS A 7 -10.33 -5.95 26.14
N PRO A 8 -9.50 -6.47 25.21
CA PRO A 8 -8.03 -6.49 25.37
C PRO A 8 -7.41 -5.08 25.55
N VAL A 9 -8.20 -4.04 25.26
CA VAL A 9 -7.83 -2.62 25.38
C VAL A 9 -8.16 -2.03 26.76
N ASN A 10 -9.02 -2.66 27.56
CA ASN A 10 -9.52 -2.06 28.80
C ASN A 10 -8.74 -2.50 30.03
N LYS A 11 -8.07 -1.51 30.64
CA LYS A 11 -7.32 -1.55 31.90
C LYS A 11 -8.01 -2.47 32.91
N VAL A 12 -7.35 -3.58 33.28
CA VAL A 12 -7.79 -4.41 34.42
C VAL A 12 -8.03 -3.48 35.62
N PRO A 13 -9.24 -3.48 36.19
CA PRO A 13 -9.56 -2.51 37.23
C PRO A 13 -8.67 -2.74 38.46
N SER A 14 -7.91 -1.71 38.83
CA SER A 14 -7.03 -1.70 40.01
C SER A 14 -7.77 -2.08 41.32
N PHE A 15 -9.10 -1.93 41.33
CA PHE A 15 -9.97 -2.27 42.46
C PHE A 15 -10.16 -3.78 42.70
N LEU A 16 -9.63 -4.68 41.87
CA LEU A 16 -9.64 -6.14 42.14
C LEU A 16 -8.39 -6.62 42.87
N SER A 17 -7.46 -5.73 43.19
CA SER A 17 -6.23 -6.08 43.91
C SER A 17 -6.49 -6.52 45.36
N ARG A 18 -5.46 -7.10 45.99
CA ARG A 18 -5.43 -7.47 47.41
C ARG A 18 -5.92 -6.35 48.35
N LYS A 19 -5.84 -5.09 47.93
CA LYS A 19 -6.29 -3.90 48.68
C LYS A 19 -7.83 -3.75 48.75
N TYR A 20 -8.59 -4.47 47.93
CA TYR A 20 -10.06 -4.30 47.84
C TYR A 20 -10.83 -5.64 47.78
N PRO A 21 -10.65 -6.55 48.76
CA PRO A 21 -11.36 -7.83 48.80
C PRO A 21 -12.88 -7.68 48.93
N LYS A 22 -13.36 -6.51 49.38
CA LYS A 22 -14.78 -6.16 49.42
C LYS A 22 -15.37 -5.95 48.03
N ALA A 23 -14.61 -5.33 47.11
CA ALA A 23 -15.04 -5.07 45.75
C ALA A 23 -15.15 -6.35 44.91
N TYR A 24 -14.20 -7.28 45.08
CA TYR A 24 -14.28 -8.62 44.47
C TYR A 24 -15.53 -9.38 44.95
N ARG A 25 -15.75 -9.44 46.27
CA ARG A 25 -16.92 -10.13 46.84
C ARG A 25 -18.25 -9.57 46.33
N LYS A 26 -18.37 -8.24 46.26
CA LYS A 26 -19.55 -7.58 45.70
C LYS A 26 -19.80 -8.00 44.25
N LYS A 27 -18.77 -7.92 43.39
CA LYS A 27 -18.88 -8.35 41.99
C LYS A 27 -19.12 -9.85 41.83
N ALA A 28 -18.54 -10.68 42.68
CA ALA A 28 -18.73 -12.13 42.63
C ALA A 28 -20.18 -12.51 42.93
N LEU A 29 -20.85 -11.80 43.83
CA LEU A 29 -22.27 -11.97 44.10
C LEU A 29 -23.15 -11.47 42.95
N GLU A 30 -22.79 -10.33 42.34
CA GLU A 30 -23.51 -9.78 41.17
C GLU A 30 -23.40 -10.70 39.95
N LEU A 31 -22.26 -11.34 39.75
CA LEU A 31 -21.97 -12.22 38.60
C LEU A 31 -22.19 -13.70 38.92
N HIS A 32 -22.78 -14.04 40.07
CA HIS A 32 -22.97 -15.43 40.46
C HIS A 32 -24.00 -16.10 39.54
N PRO A 33 -23.73 -17.30 39.00
CA PRO A 33 -24.65 -18.00 38.09
C PRO A 33 -26.02 -18.25 38.73
N ASP A 34 -26.07 -18.48 40.05
CA ASP A 34 -27.30 -18.66 40.82
C ASP A 34 -28.23 -17.43 40.81
N LYS A 35 -27.66 -16.22 40.69
CA LYS A 35 -28.45 -14.98 40.59
C LYS A 35 -28.76 -14.57 39.15
N ARG A 36 -28.16 -15.24 38.17
CA ARG A 36 -28.31 -14.95 36.73
C ARG A 36 -28.55 -16.26 35.96
N PRO A 37 -29.60 -17.03 36.29
CA PRO A 37 -29.89 -18.30 35.64
C PRO A 37 -30.20 -18.14 34.14
N ASP A 38 -30.73 -16.98 33.74
CA ASP A 38 -31.11 -16.67 32.36
C ASP A 38 -29.94 -16.20 31.48
N ASP A 39 -28.76 -15.93 32.07
CA ASP A 39 -27.58 -15.49 31.33
C ASP A 39 -26.69 -16.71 31.01
N PRO A 40 -26.64 -17.18 29.75
CA PRO A 40 -25.83 -18.33 29.37
C PRO A 40 -24.33 -18.10 29.58
N ASN A 41 -23.90 -16.83 29.69
CA ASN A 41 -22.51 -16.45 29.91
C ASN A 41 -22.20 -16.23 31.41
N ALA A 42 -23.16 -16.37 32.33
CA ALA A 42 -22.94 -16.11 33.75
C ALA A 42 -21.79 -16.96 34.32
N HIS A 43 -21.74 -18.24 33.95
CA HIS A 43 -20.69 -19.15 34.39
C HIS A 43 -19.31 -18.75 33.85
N GLU A 44 -19.24 -18.35 32.59
CA GLU A 44 -17.99 -17.90 31.96
C GLU A 44 -17.51 -16.57 32.56
N ASN A 45 -18.41 -15.62 32.78
CA ASN A 45 -18.12 -14.34 33.40
C ASN A 45 -17.63 -14.49 34.85
N PHE A 46 -18.21 -15.41 35.61
CA PHE A 46 -17.75 -15.73 36.96
C PHE A 46 -16.35 -16.35 36.96
N ARG A 47 -16.09 -17.32 36.05
CA ARG A 47 -14.74 -17.89 35.86
C ARG A 47 -13.72 -16.80 35.55
N LYS A 48 -14.03 -15.90 34.61
CA LYS A 48 -13.18 -14.77 34.21
C LYS A 48 -12.88 -13.82 35.38
N LEU A 49 -13.89 -13.50 36.20
CA LEU A 49 -13.71 -12.69 37.41
C LEU A 49 -12.75 -13.36 38.39
N LYS A 50 -12.94 -14.66 38.64
CA LYS A 50 -12.10 -15.45 39.55
C LYS A 50 -10.64 -15.49 39.07
N THR A 51 -10.41 -15.82 37.80
CA THR A 51 -9.06 -15.86 37.20
C THR A 51 -8.36 -14.49 37.28
N SER A 52 -9.09 -13.41 37.02
CA SER A 52 -8.54 -12.05 37.14
C SER A 52 -8.13 -11.73 38.59
N TYR A 53 -8.95 -12.11 39.56
CA TYR A 53 -8.63 -11.91 40.98
C TYR A 53 -7.41 -12.72 41.40
N ASP A 54 -7.29 -13.98 40.97
CA ASP A 54 -6.16 -14.84 41.32
C ASP A 54 -4.82 -14.29 40.79
N ILE A 55 -4.83 -13.72 39.58
CA ILE A 55 -3.65 -13.06 38.99
C ILE A 55 -3.33 -11.75 39.73
N LEU A 56 -4.34 -10.95 40.08
CA LEU A 56 -4.16 -9.63 40.70
C LEU A 56 -3.93 -9.68 42.23
N LYS A 57 -4.20 -10.82 42.87
CA LYS A 57 -4.03 -11.04 44.31
C LYS A 57 -2.55 -11.10 44.70
N ASP A 58 -1.71 -11.73 43.87
CA ASP A 58 -0.27 -11.82 44.07
C ASP A 58 0.46 -10.76 43.23
N GLU A 59 1.33 -10.01 43.89
CA GLU A 59 2.13 -8.97 43.24
C GLU A 59 3.09 -9.54 42.20
N LYS A 60 3.63 -10.75 42.40
CA LYS A 60 4.50 -11.41 41.43
C LYS A 60 3.76 -11.74 40.14
N ASN A 61 2.58 -12.36 40.26
CA ASN A 61 1.74 -12.72 39.12
C ASN A 61 1.22 -11.49 38.40
N ARG A 62 0.85 -10.43 39.14
CA ARG A 62 0.48 -9.15 38.55
C ARG A 62 1.60 -8.54 37.73
N LYS A 63 2.84 -8.49 38.25
CA LYS A 63 3.99 -7.95 37.51
C LYS A 63 4.27 -8.73 36.23
N LEU A 64 4.18 -10.06 36.28
CA LEU A 64 4.34 -10.91 35.10
C LEU A 64 3.24 -10.65 34.06
N PHE A 65 1.99 -10.56 34.51
CA PHE A 65 0.84 -10.25 33.65
C PHE A 65 0.98 -8.86 33.00
N ASP A 66 1.30 -7.84 33.79
CA ASP A 66 1.50 -6.46 33.30
C ASP A 66 2.65 -6.41 32.28
N LYS A 67 3.76 -7.13 32.53
CA LYS A 67 4.89 -7.23 31.59
C LYS A 67 4.51 -7.93 30.29
N GLN A 68 3.75 -9.03 30.37
CA GLN A 68 3.30 -9.76 29.18
C GLN A 68 2.33 -8.93 28.36
N ARG A 69 1.41 -8.22 29.02
CA ARG A 69 0.48 -7.30 28.38
C ARG A 69 1.22 -6.17 27.67
N GLN A 70 2.18 -5.52 28.33
CA GLN A 70 2.98 -4.46 27.72
C GLN A 70 3.73 -4.96 26.49
N ARG A 71 4.27 -6.19 26.53
CA ARG A 71 4.92 -6.83 25.38
C ARG A 71 3.93 -7.08 24.23
N GLN A 72 2.70 -7.50 24.52
CA GLN A 72 1.68 -7.69 23.49
C GLN A 72 1.26 -6.36 22.85
N GLU A 73 1.04 -5.34 23.66
CA GLU A 73 0.73 -3.98 23.19
C GLU A 73 1.87 -3.43 22.32
N SER A 74 3.13 -3.62 22.74
CA SER A 74 4.28 -3.16 21.94
C SER A 74 4.48 -3.95 20.65
N ALA A 75 4.19 -5.26 20.66
CA ALA A 75 4.24 -6.09 19.45
C ALA A 75 3.14 -5.71 18.45
N ALA A 76 1.92 -5.44 18.92
CA ALA A 76 0.83 -4.97 18.08
C ALA A 76 1.16 -3.60 17.46
N ALA A 77 1.67 -2.65 18.26
CA ALA A 77 2.10 -1.35 17.74
C ALA A 77 3.25 -1.46 16.73
N ALA A 78 4.17 -2.42 16.91
CA ALA A 78 5.25 -2.67 15.96
C ALA A 78 4.73 -3.24 14.63
N ALA A 79 3.76 -4.16 14.67
CA ALA A 79 3.10 -4.71 13.48
C ALA A 79 2.35 -3.62 12.70
N GLU A 80 1.55 -2.79 13.38
CA GLU A 80 0.87 -1.67 12.72
C GLU A 80 1.83 -0.67 12.08
N ARG A 81 2.98 -0.41 12.74
CA ARG A 81 4.03 0.43 12.18
C ARG A 81 4.65 -0.19 10.92
N TYR A 82 4.83 -1.51 10.90
CA TYR A 82 5.38 -2.23 9.75
C TYR A 82 4.42 -2.14 8.54
N ASP A 83 3.14 -2.42 8.75
CA ASP A 83 2.10 -2.33 7.71
C ASP A 83 2.02 -0.92 7.07
N PHE A 84 2.23 0.12 7.87
CA PHE A 84 2.26 1.51 7.37
C PHE A 84 3.49 1.78 6.49
N VAL A 85 4.67 1.33 6.93
CA VAL A 85 5.93 1.52 6.17
C VAL A 85 5.87 0.78 4.83
N GLU A 86 5.40 -0.46 4.81
CA GLU A 86 5.27 -1.24 3.56
C GLU A 86 4.30 -0.58 2.57
N LYS A 87 3.16 -0.06 3.06
CA LYS A 87 2.20 0.68 2.22
C LYS A 87 2.80 1.95 1.64
N GLU A 88 3.62 2.68 2.38
CA GLU A 88 4.24 3.91 1.89
C GLU A 88 5.39 3.62 0.91
N GLU A 89 6.18 2.56 1.15
CA GLU A 89 7.16 2.07 0.18
C GLU A 89 6.49 1.65 -1.13
N LEU A 90 5.38 0.92 -1.06
CA LEU A 90 4.59 0.53 -2.23
C LEU A 90 4.02 1.75 -2.97
N ARG A 91 3.56 2.77 -2.23
CA ARG A 91 3.08 4.03 -2.79
C ARG A 91 4.20 4.75 -3.57
N LEU A 92 5.38 4.86 -2.99
CA LEU A 92 6.55 5.47 -3.63
C LEU A 92 7.02 4.66 -4.85
N ALA A 93 7.06 3.34 -4.74
CA ALA A 93 7.42 2.45 -5.86
C ALA A 93 6.44 2.62 -7.04
N ARG A 94 5.13 2.74 -6.76
CA ARG A 94 4.11 2.99 -7.79
C ARG A 94 4.30 4.34 -8.47
N ILE A 95 4.63 5.39 -7.71
CA ILE A 95 4.95 6.71 -8.24
C ILE A 95 6.20 6.64 -9.13
N ALA A 96 7.27 6.01 -8.66
CA ALA A 96 8.52 5.84 -9.41
C ALA A 96 8.30 5.05 -10.71
N ALA A 97 7.53 3.98 -10.68
CA ALA A 97 7.17 3.19 -11.86
C ALA A 97 6.40 4.02 -12.90
N HIS A 98 5.42 4.83 -12.46
CA HIS A 98 4.69 5.74 -13.34
C HIS A 98 5.63 6.77 -13.99
N TYR A 99 6.56 7.35 -13.23
CA TYR A 99 7.57 8.26 -13.78
C TYR A 99 8.49 7.57 -14.78
N ALA A 100 8.98 6.36 -14.49
CA ALA A 100 9.83 5.58 -15.38
C ALA A 100 9.13 5.27 -16.71
N GLN A 101 7.86 4.85 -16.69
CA GLN A 101 7.06 4.60 -17.89
C GLN A 101 6.90 5.87 -18.74
N ARG A 102 6.60 7.01 -18.11
CA ARG A 102 6.45 8.31 -18.78
C ARG A 102 7.78 8.77 -19.41
N MET A 103 8.91 8.48 -18.77
CA MET A 103 10.24 8.78 -19.30
C MET A 103 10.62 7.86 -20.47
N ALA A 104 10.32 6.56 -20.39
CA ALA A 104 10.53 5.61 -21.48
C ALA A 104 9.72 6.00 -22.73
N GLY A 105 8.45 6.37 -22.56
CA GLY A 105 7.60 6.84 -23.65
C GLY A 105 8.10 8.15 -24.30
N ARG A 106 8.71 9.06 -23.53
CA ARG A 106 9.34 10.27 -24.08
C ARG A 106 10.58 9.95 -24.92
N LYS A 107 11.48 9.09 -24.44
CA LYS A 107 12.67 8.66 -25.20
C LYS A 107 12.29 7.99 -26.53
N HIS A 108 11.29 7.11 -26.51
CA HIS A 108 10.81 6.43 -27.72
C HIS A 108 10.20 7.39 -28.75
N LYS A 109 9.40 8.36 -28.28
CA LYS A 109 8.79 9.40 -29.16
C LYS A 109 9.85 10.33 -29.75
N GLU A 110 10.85 10.72 -28.97
CA GLU A 110 11.93 11.58 -29.43
C GLU A 110 12.84 10.86 -30.45
N ALA A 111 13.16 9.59 -30.21
CA ALA A 111 13.86 8.73 -31.17
C ALA A 111 13.07 8.60 -32.48
N GLY A 112 11.74 8.39 -32.41
CA GLY A 112 10.88 8.37 -33.58
C GLY A 112 10.89 9.69 -34.38
N ARG A 113 10.87 10.84 -33.70
CA ARG A 113 10.98 12.17 -34.35
C ARG A 113 12.34 12.35 -35.04
N LYS A 114 13.43 11.98 -34.37
CA LYS A 114 14.80 12.05 -34.92
C LYS A 114 14.97 11.16 -36.15
N LEU A 115 14.47 9.92 -36.11
CA LEU A 115 14.48 9.00 -37.26
C LEU A 115 13.64 9.51 -38.43
N ASN A 116 12.46 10.07 -38.16
CA ASN A 116 11.61 10.65 -39.21
C ASN A 116 12.26 11.87 -39.87
N HIS A 117 12.93 12.72 -39.09
CA HIS A 117 13.69 13.85 -39.61
C HIS A 117 14.86 13.37 -40.50
N GLY A 118 15.65 12.40 -40.04
CA GLY A 118 16.73 11.81 -40.85
C GLY A 118 16.21 11.16 -42.15
N ARG A 119 15.07 10.45 -42.10
CA ARG A 119 14.40 9.91 -43.29
C ARG A 119 13.93 11.00 -44.26
N ALA A 120 13.47 12.14 -43.77
CA ALA A 120 13.09 13.28 -44.60
C ALA A 120 14.31 13.91 -45.28
N GLN A 121 15.41 14.10 -44.54
CA GLN A 121 16.68 14.59 -45.08
C GLN A 121 17.25 13.65 -46.15
N ILE A 122 17.27 12.34 -45.91
CA ILE A 122 17.73 11.35 -46.91
C ILE A 122 16.85 11.39 -48.16
N ARG A 123 15.53 11.56 -48.01
CA ARG A 123 14.61 11.73 -49.16
C ARG A 123 14.91 13.00 -49.95
N ALA A 124 15.12 14.13 -49.29
CA ALA A 124 15.48 15.39 -49.94
C ALA A 124 16.86 15.30 -50.64
N MET A 125 17.85 14.67 -50.00
CA MET A 125 19.18 14.46 -50.58
C MET A 125 19.11 13.60 -51.85
N ARG A 126 18.33 12.51 -51.83
CA ARG A 126 18.10 11.65 -53.02
C ARG A 126 17.40 12.41 -54.14
N TYR A 127 16.46 13.31 -53.81
CA TYR A 127 15.80 14.17 -54.77
C TYR A 127 16.83 15.07 -55.48
N VAL A 128 17.63 15.82 -54.71
CA VAL A 128 18.66 16.72 -55.24
C VAL A 128 19.64 15.97 -56.13
N ASN A 129 20.20 14.85 -55.67
CA ASN A 129 21.14 14.05 -56.45
C ASN A 129 20.53 13.53 -57.77
N LYS A 130 19.25 13.16 -57.78
CA LYS A 130 18.57 12.66 -58.99
C LYS A 130 18.26 13.79 -59.98
N VAL A 131 17.82 14.95 -59.49
CA VAL A 131 17.62 16.14 -60.33
C VAL A 131 18.95 16.59 -60.93
N SER A 132 20.02 16.67 -60.14
CA SER A 132 21.35 17.04 -60.63
C SER A 132 21.86 16.07 -61.72
N ARG A 133 21.65 14.75 -61.56
CA ARG A 133 21.97 13.76 -62.61
C ARG A 133 21.10 13.89 -63.86
N SER A 134 19.84 14.26 -63.71
CA SER A 134 18.93 14.49 -64.85
C SER A 134 19.33 15.73 -65.64
N ILE A 135 19.70 16.81 -64.94
CA ILE A 135 20.18 18.06 -65.54
C ILE A 135 21.53 17.82 -66.22
N SER A 136 22.45 17.08 -65.61
CA SER A 136 23.73 16.72 -66.25
C SER A 136 23.56 15.83 -67.48
N SER A 137 22.44 15.09 -67.60
CA SER A 137 22.07 14.32 -68.79
C SER A 137 21.36 15.14 -69.88
N GLY A 138 21.33 16.47 -69.77
CA GLY A 138 20.78 17.37 -70.79
C GLY A 138 19.26 17.60 -70.72
N LYS A 139 18.57 17.09 -69.69
CA LYS A 139 17.12 17.27 -69.51
C LYS A 139 16.79 18.60 -68.85
N THR A 140 15.71 19.24 -69.28
CA THR A 140 15.26 20.50 -68.65
C THR A 140 14.75 20.24 -67.22
N LYS A 141 14.93 21.22 -66.32
CA LYS A 141 14.47 21.13 -64.92
C LYS A 141 12.98 20.76 -64.82
N LYS A 142 12.14 21.33 -65.71
CA LYS A 142 10.69 21.04 -65.78
C LYS A 142 10.38 19.58 -66.13
N GLU A 143 11.19 18.92 -66.96
CA GLU A 143 11.01 17.49 -67.28
C GLU A 143 11.48 16.58 -66.15
N ALA A 144 12.59 16.92 -65.49
CA ALA A 144 13.08 16.19 -64.33
C ALA A 144 12.03 16.19 -63.19
N ASP A 145 11.42 17.35 -62.92
CA ASP A 145 10.39 17.51 -61.89
C ASP A 145 9.11 16.73 -62.22
N ARG A 146 8.67 16.70 -63.50
CA ARG A 146 7.50 15.90 -63.94
C ARG A 146 7.71 14.40 -63.79
N ILE A 147 8.89 13.90 -64.18
CA ILE A 147 9.25 12.48 -64.03
C ILE A 147 9.31 12.08 -62.55
N LEU A 148 9.71 12.99 -61.65
CA LEU A 148 9.76 12.72 -60.22
C LEU A 148 8.38 12.76 -59.55
N ALA A 149 7.50 13.66 -59.97
CA ALA A 149 6.13 13.75 -59.47
C ALA A 149 5.30 12.47 -59.75
N SER A 150 5.55 11.80 -60.89
CA SER A 150 4.89 10.54 -61.23
C SER A 150 5.32 9.36 -60.35
N TYR A 151 6.54 9.39 -59.79
CA TYR A 151 7.05 8.37 -58.87
C TYR A 151 6.53 8.53 -57.44
N SER A 152 6.27 9.77 -56.99
CA SER A 152 5.73 10.05 -55.64
C SER A 152 4.30 9.51 -55.46
N LYS A 153 3.48 9.55 -56.54
CA LYS A 153 2.09 9.05 -56.52
C LYS A 153 1.95 7.52 -56.59
N LYS A 154 3.00 6.77 -56.92
CA LYS A 154 2.96 5.30 -57.10
C LYS A 154 3.39 4.48 -55.88
N LYS A 155 3.66 5.11 -54.73
CA LYS A 155 4.02 4.41 -53.46
C LYS A 155 3.19 4.95 -52.30
N LEU A 156 1.91 4.57 -52.28
CA LEU A 156 1.09 4.40 -51.08
C LEU A 156 0.77 2.92 -50.97
#